data_AF-A0A925GTG7-F1
#
_entry.id   AF-A0A925GTG7-F1
#
_cell.length_a   1.000
_cell.length_b   1.000
_cell.length_c   1.000
_cell.angle_alpha   90.00
_cell.angle_beta   90.00
_cell.angle_gamma   90.00
#
_symmetry.space_group_name_H-M   'P 1'
#
loop_
_entity.id
_entity.type
_entity.pdbx_description
1 polymer ?
#
loop_
_entity_poly.entity_id
_entity_poly.type
_entity_poly.pdbx_seq_one_letter_code
_entity_poly.pdbx_strand_id
1 'polypeptide(L)' 'LVVRSEPRGATILVDGETWKEKTPAMLTLPTGKHSVEVVYDQRRETNEVAIRESVITNLAVNLQDR' A
#
# COMPACT_ATOMS: atom_id res chain seq x y z
N LEU A 1 1.39 -2.12 1.06
CA LEU A 1 1.49 -2.03 -0.42
C LEU A 1 2.67 -1.13 -0.78
N VAL A 2 3.50 -1.50 -1.76
CA VAL A 2 4.56 -0.60 -2.25
C VAL A 2 4.17 -0.08 -3.63
N VAL A 3 4.11 1.23 -3.79
CA VAL A 3 3.73 1.91 -5.03
C VAL A 3 4.98 2.62 -5.57
N ARG A 4 5.36 2.34 -6.82
CA ARG A 4 6.50 2.95 -7.51
C ARG A 4 6.07 3.41 -8.90
N SER A 5 6.71 4.46 -9.40
CA SER A 5 6.56 4.89 -10.80
C SER A 5 7.90 5.43 -11.30
N GLU A 6 8.09 5.31 -12.61
CA GLU A 6 9.07 6.11 -13.36
C GLU A 6 8.28 7.03 -14.32
N PRO A 7 8.47 8.36 -14.24
CA PRO A 7 9.30 9.10 -13.29
C PRO A 7 8.78 9.03 -11.84
N ARG A 8 9.69 9.28 -10.88
CA ARG A 8 9.37 9.40 -9.44
C ARG A 8 8.67 10.72 -9.14
N GLY A 9 7.97 10.78 -8.01
CA GLY A 9 7.27 11.98 -7.55
C GLY A 9 5.81 12.05 -7.99
N ALA A 10 5.24 10.94 -8.46
CA ALA A 10 3.84 10.89 -8.86
C ALA A 10 2.91 10.96 -7.64
N THR A 11 1.76 11.61 -7.83
CA THR A 11 0.68 11.66 -6.83
C THR A 11 0.02 10.30 -6.75
N ILE A 12 -0.20 9.82 -5.54
CA ILE A 12 -0.90 8.56 -5.29
C ILE A 12 -2.29 8.90 -4.78
N LEU A 13 -3.31 8.25 -5.33
CA LEU A 13 -4.66 8.24 -4.80
C LEU A 13 -5.03 6.79 -4.47
N VAL A 14 -5.71 6.60 -3.35
CA VAL A 14 -6.28 5.29 -2.98
C VAL A 14 -7.75 5.50 -2.67
N ASP A 15 -8.61 4.73 -3.35
CA ASP A 15 -10.07 4.81 -3.26
C ASP A 15 -10.61 6.23 -3.51
N GLY A 16 -9.93 6.97 -4.38
CA GLY A 16 -10.26 8.36 -4.74
C GLY A 16 -9.71 9.42 -3.78
N GLU A 17 -9.10 9.04 -2.66
CA GLU A 17 -8.46 9.97 -1.73
C GLU A 17 -7.00 10.21 -2.08
N THR A 18 -6.55 11.46 -2.11
CA THR A 18 -5.15 11.80 -2.40
C THR A 18 -4.27 11.63 -1.18
N TRP A 19 -3.17 10.90 -1.34
CA TRP A 19 -2.18 10.67 -0.30
C TRP A 19 -1.11 11.75 -0.28
N LYS A 20 -0.53 11.99 0.91
CA LYS A 20 0.53 12.99 1.10
C LYS A 20 1.84 12.52 0.47
N GLU A 21 2.08 11.22 0.53
CA GLU A 21 3.25 10.56 -0.04
C GLU A 21 3.20 10.58 -1.58
N LYS A 22 4.38 10.62 -2.19
CA LYS A 22 4.57 10.51 -3.63
C LYS A 22 5.35 9.24 -3.94
N THR A 23 5.24 8.73 -5.17
CA THR A 23 6.01 7.55 -5.57
C THR A 23 7.54 7.80 -5.53
N PRO A 24 8.37 6.83 -5.10
CA PRO A 24 7.98 5.56 -4.50
C PRO A 24 7.56 5.72 -3.02
N ALA A 25 6.46 5.07 -2.62
CA ALA A 25 5.96 5.08 -1.25
C ALA A 25 5.49 3.69 -0.80
N MET A 26 5.52 3.47 0.51
CA MET A 26 4.93 2.30 1.15
C MET A 26 3.67 2.73 1.88
N LEU A 27 2.53 2.19 1.46
CA LEU A 27 1.21 2.51 2.01
C LEU A 27 0.71 1.37 2.88
N THR A 28 0.20 1.71 4.07
CA THR A 28 -0.52 0.78 4.95
C THR A 28 -2.00 0.95 4.69
N LEU A 29 -2.62 -0.07 4.09
CA LEU A 29 -4.03 -0.08 3.76
C LEU A 29 -4.72 -1.19 4.56
N PRO A 30 -6.00 -1.00 4.95
CA PRO A 30 -6.82 -2.08 5.49
C PRO A 30 -6.87 -3.27 4.54
N THR A 31 -7.32 -4.42 5.05
CA THR A 31 -7.62 -5.54 4.19
C THR A 31 -8.88 -5.31 3.39
N GLY A 32 -8.84 -5.63 2.11
CA GLY A 32 -9.93 -5.34 1.20
C GLY A 32 -9.44 -5.11 -0.22
N LYS A 33 -10.38 -4.79 -1.10
CA LYS A 33 -10.06 -4.29 -2.44
C LYS A 33 -9.88 -2.78 -2.35
N HIS A 34 -8.81 -2.29 -2.96
CA HIS A 34 -8.50 -0.88 -3.05
C HIS A 34 -8.23 -0.51 -4.51
N SER A 35 -8.73 0.64 -4.95
CA SER A 35 -8.39 1.23 -6.24
C SER A 35 -7.22 2.19 -6.04
N VAL A 36 -6.07 1.90 -6.65
CA VAL A 36 -4.87 2.73 -6.55
C VAL A 36 -4.66 3.44 -7.87
N GLU A 37 -4.62 4.76 -7.81
CA GLU A 37 -4.38 5.61 -8.95
C GLU A 37 -3.07 6.39 -8.77
N VAL A 38 -2.27 6.42 -9.83
CA VAL A 38 -1.01 7.15 -9.87
C VAL A 38 -1.12 8.23 -10.95
N VAL A 39 -0.88 9.47 -10.56
CA VAL A 39 -0.96 10.65 -11.43
C VAL A 39 0.38 11.35 -11.50
N TYR A 40 0.93 11.48 -12.71
CA TYR A 40 2.14 12.25 -12.97
C TYR A 40 1.91 13.13 -14.19
N ASP A 41 2.03 14.45 -14.00
CA ASP A 41 1.70 15.44 -15.02
C ASP A 41 0.28 15.21 -15.58
N GLN A 42 0.13 14.95 -16.88
CA GLN A 42 -1.16 14.67 -17.52
C GLN A 42 -1.48 13.17 -17.64
N ARG A 43 -0.63 12.29 -17.10
CA ARG A 43 -0.82 10.84 -17.14
C ARG A 43 -1.46 10.35 -15.85
N ARG A 44 -2.39 9.41 -15.99
CA ARG A 44 -3.16 8.80 -14.91
C ARG A 44 -3.27 7.30 -15.20
N GLU A 45 -2.84 6.49 -14.24
CA GLU A 45 -2.88 5.03 -14.33
C GLU A 45 -3.60 4.49 -13.08
N THR A 46 -4.61 3.65 -13.29
CA THR A 46 -5.46 3.10 -12.22
C THR A 46 -5.34 1.59 -12.18
N ASN A 47 -5.11 1.04 -10.99
CA ASN A 47 -4.96 -0.39 -10.76
C ASN A 47 -5.75 -0.81 -9.52
N GLU A 48 -6.53 -1.88 -9.64
CA GLU A 48 -7.19 -2.51 -8.50
C GLU A 48 -6.24 -3.49 -7.81
N VAL A 49 -6.12 -3.38 -6.49
CA VAL A 49 -5.29 -4.28 -5.68
C VAL A 49 -6.12 -4.85 -4.53
N ALA A 50 -5.95 -6.13 -4.26
CA ALA A 50 -6.56 -6.79 -3.11
C ALA A 50 -5.52 -6.95 -2.00
N ILE A 51 -5.67 -6.18 -0.92
CA ILE A 51 -4.87 -6.29 0.29
C ILE A 51 -5.46 -7.40 1.14
N ARG A 52 -4.69 -8.47 1.34
CA ARG A 52 -5.03 -9.57 2.25
C ARG A 52 -4.30 -9.34 3.57
N GLU A 53 -4.83 -9.88 4.68
CA GLU A 53 -4.24 -9.72 6.02
C GLU A 53 -2.73 -9.92 5.99
N SER A 54 -1.99 -8.91 6.46
CA SER A 54 -0.59 -9.08 6.84
C SER A 54 -0.58 -9.92 8.10
N VAL A 55 -0.52 -11.24 7.92
CA VAL A 55 -0.16 -12.15 9.00
C VAL A 55 1.33 -11.92 9.29
N ILE A 56 1.64 -10.97 10.17
CA ILE A 56 2.90 -11.03 10.92
C ILE A 56 2.54 -11.67 12.27
N THR A 57 2.40 -13.00 12.27
CA THR A 57 2.23 -13.76 13.52
C THR A 57 3.61 -14.02 14.10
N ASN A 58 4.04 -13.18 15.04
CA ASN A 58 5.11 -13.57 15.96
C ASN A 58 4.49 -14.32 17.14
N LEU A 59 4.37 -15.64 17.00
CA LEU A 59 4.04 -16.54 18.10
C LEU A 59 5.34 -16.95 18.80
N ALA A 60 5.61 -16.38 19.98
CA ALA A 60 6.63 -16.90 20.88
C ALA A 60 5.93 -17.57 22.07
N VAL A 61 5.92 -18.91 22.07
CA VAL A 61 5.47 -19.73 23.21
C VAL A 61 6.71 -20.19 23.96
N ASN A 62 6.85 -19.78 25.23
CA ASN A 62 7.80 -20.39 26.15
C ASN A 62 7.01 -21.07 27.26
N LEU A 63 6.96 -22.41 27.21
CA LEU A 63 6.46 -23.25 28.28
C LEU A 63 7.67 -23.82 29.00
N GLN A 64 8.15 -23.12 30.02
CA GLN A 64 9.01 -23.72 31.04
C GLN A 64 8.40 -23.47 32.41
N ASP A 65 7.49 -24.38 32.76
CA ASP A 65 7.23 -24.75 34.14
C ASP A 65 8.14 -25.95 34.43
N ARG A 66 9.25 -25.73 35.14
CA ARG A 66 9.90 -26.68 36.08
C ARG A 66 11.17 -26.11 36.68
#